data_AF-A0A0W8G3K8-F1
#
_entry.id   AF-A0A0W8G3K8-F1
#
_cell.length_a   1.000
_cell.length_b   1.000
_cell.length_c   1.000
_cell.angle_alpha   90.00
_cell.angle_beta   90.00
_cell.angle_gamma   90.00
#
_symmetry.space_group_name_H-M   'P 1'
#
loop_
_entity.id
_entity.type
_entity.pdbx_description
1 polymer ?
#
loop_
_entity_poly.entity_id
_entity_poly.type
_entity_poly.pdbx_seq_one_letter_code
_entity_poly.pdbx_strand_id
1 'polypeptide(L)'
;MSAGQDELMQAVRQLFSDLGWRTEVQQDRVVAAKTAIAFKWMLGKKTVRQDAQCLFDPKENTVHFTETATESTIGIPPLSFGVTKYRQSGTRYKEERVEKGLGGGGEMSYGTVGEAVIRLCEERGFRFVSRMGRITNPLK
;
A
#
# COMPACT_ATOMS: atom_id res chain seq x y z
N MET A 1 4.80 1.56 -25.67
CA MET A 1 5.31 0.78 -24.53
C MET A 1 6.21 -0.30 -25.08
N SER A 2 7.33 -0.59 -24.43
CA SER A 2 8.21 -1.70 -24.82
C SER A 2 7.66 -3.01 -24.25
N ALA A 3 7.96 -4.15 -24.88
CA ALA A 3 7.50 -5.46 -24.40
C ALA A 3 7.87 -5.73 -22.93
N GLY A 4 9.08 -5.34 -22.50
CA GLY A 4 9.53 -5.49 -21.11
C GLY A 4 8.77 -4.61 -20.11
N GLN A 5 8.26 -3.44 -20.53
CA GLN A 5 7.43 -2.60 -19.66
C GLN A 5 6.06 -3.26 -19.42
N ASP A 6 5.46 -3.81 -20.46
CA ASP A 6 4.13 -4.45 -20.37
C ASP A 6 4.19 -5.68 -19.47
N GLU A 7 5.25 -6.49 -19.62
CA GLU A 7 5.51 -7.63 -18.75
C GLU A 7 5.71 -7.22 -17.28
N LEU A 8 6.51 -6.19 -17.01
CA LEU A 8 6.71 -5.68 -15.65
C LEU A 8 5.39 -5.14 -15.07
N MET A 9 4.61 -4.41 -15.87
CA MET A 9 3.33 -3.86 -15.44
C MET A 9 2.34 -4.97 -15.05
N GLN A 10 2.26 -6.04 -15.85
CA GLN A 10 1.44 -7.21 -15.50
C GLN A 10 1.97 -7.93 -14.26
N ALA A 11 3.29 -8.08 -14.11
CA ALA A 11 3.89 -8.69 -12.93
C ALA A 11 3.57 -7.90 -11.65
N VAL A 12 3.66 -6.56 -11.71
CA VAL A 12 3.29 -5.68 -10.59
C VAL A 12 1.81 -5.78 -10.26
N ARG A 13 0.94 -5.78 -11.28
CA ARG A 13 -0.51 -5.99 -11.09
C ARG A 13 -0.79 -7.34 -10.42
N GLN A 14 -0.15 -8.42 -10.89
CA GLN A 14 -0.33 -9.75 -10.33
C GLN A 14 0.14 -9.80 -8.87
N LEU A 15 1.31 -9.23 -8.57
CA LEU A 15 1.83 -9.10 -7.20
C LEU A 15 0.81 -8.41 -6.27
N PHE A 16 0.24 -7.28 -6.68
CA PHE A 16 -0.78 -6.60 -5.87
C PHE A 16 -2.01 -7.48 -5.66
N SER A 17 -2.49 -8.15 -6.71
CA SER A 17 -3.64 -9.05 -6.63
C SER A 17 -3.37 -10.23 -5.68
N ASP A 18 -2.19 -10.85 -5.75
CA ASP A 18 -1.79 -11.97 -4.89
C ASP A 18 -1.72 -11.56 -3.41
N LEU A 19 -1.39 -10.29 -3.15
CA LEU A 19 -1.40 -9.69 -1.81
C LEU A 19 -2.81 -9.23 -1.36
N GLY A 20 -3.84 -9.48 -2.19
CA GLY A 20 -5.23 -9.14 -1.91
C GLY A 20 -5.55 -7.66 -2.09
N TRP A 21 -4.78 -6.92 -2.88
CA TRP A 21 -5.09 -5.53 -3.23
C TRP A 21 -5.99 -5.49 -4.46
N ARG A 22 -6.96 -4.60 -4.47
CA ARG A 22 -7.75 -4.30 -5.66
C ARG A 22 -6.89 -3.43 -6.59
N THR A 23 -6.66 -3.91 -7.81
CA THR A 23 -5.82 -3.21 -8.81
C THR A 23 -6.64 -2.57 -9.91
N GLU A 24 -6.16 -1.43 -10.40
CA GLU A 24 -6.59 -0.78 -11.63
C GLU A 24 -5.34 -0.50 -12.48
N VAL A 25 -5.40 -0.87 -13.76
CA VAL A 25 -4.34 -0.59 -14.73
C VAL A 25 -4.78 0.56 -15.61
N GLN A 26 -3.92 1.55 -15.75
CA GLN A 26 -4.06 2.62 -16.74
C GLN A 26 -2.83 2.57 -17.67
N GLN A 27 -2.79 3.45 -18.67
CA GLN A 27 -1.79 3.37 -19.75
C GLN A 27 -0.33 3.29 -19.27
N ASP A 28 0.03 4.03 -18.23
CA ASP A 28 1.41 4.14 -17.73
C ASP A 28 1.54 3.79 -16.24
N ARG A 29 0.48 3.26 -15.62
CA ARG A 29 0.47 3.07 -14.17
C ARG A 29 -0.41 1.91 -13.72
N VAL A 30 -0.02 1.37 -12.57
CA VAL A 30 -0.83 0.45 -11.79
C VAL A 30 -1.18 1.14 -10.48
N VAL A 31 -2.46 1.27 -10.20
CA VAL A 31 -2.99 1.77 -8.92
C VAL A 31 -3.57 0.58 -8.17
N ALA A 32 -3.29 0.48 -6.88
CA ALA A 32 -3.78 -0.59 -6.04
C ALA A 32 -4.31 -0.02 -4.72
N ALA A 33 -5.38 -0.61 -4.20
CA ALA A 33 -5.95 -0.23 -2.91
C ALA A 33 -6.37 -1.44 -2.09
N LYS A 34 -6.22 -1.35 -0.77
CA LYS A 34 -6.62 -2.38 0.19
C LYS A 34 -7.13 -1.74 1.47
N THR A 35 -8.29 -2.18 1.95
CA THR A 35 -8.70 -1.87 3.33
C THR A 35 -8.02 -2.87 4.25
N ALA A 36 -6.99 -2.40 4.97
CA ALA A 36 -6.14 -3.23 5.83
C ALA A 36 -6.80 -3.50 7.18
N ILE A 37 -7.44 -2.47 7.76
CA ILE A 37 -8.15 -2.56 9.04
C ILE A 37 -9.53 -1.97 8.85
N ALA A 38 -10.56 -2.66 9.33
CA ALA A 38 -11.92 -2.16 9.33
C ALA A 38 -12.65 -2.56 10.61
N PHE A 39 -13.21 -1.56 11.28
CA PHE A 39 -14.13 -1.73 12.38
C PHE A 39 -15.44 -1.02 12.08
N LYS A 40 -16.54 -1.65 12.44
CA LYS A 40 -17.88 -1.07 12.39
C LYS A 40 -18.68 -1.57 13.58
N TRP A 41 -19.25 -0.64 14.34
CA TRP A 41 -20.10 -0.93 15.48
C TRP A 41 -21.21 0.13 15.60
N MET A 42 -22.04 0.04 16.64
CA MET A 42 -23.24 0.89 16.75
C MET A 42 -22.93 2.40 16.75
N LEU A 43 -21.82 2.82 17.38
CA LEU A 43 -21.52 4.25 17.60
C LEU A 43 -20.48 4.81 16.61
N GLY A 44 -20.00 4.01 15.66
CA GLY A 44 -19.01 4.50 14.71
C GLY A 44 -18.38 3.45 13.81
N LYS A 45 -17.39 3.91 13.05
CA LYS A 45 -16.53 3.07 12.23
C LYS A 45 -15.12 3.63 12.21
N LYS A 46 -14.15 2.72 12.07
CA LYS A 46 -12.74 3.04 11.83
C LYS A 46 -12.27 2.22 10.64
N THR A 47 -11.53 2.85 9.73
CA THR A 47 -10.94 2.16 8.58
C THR A 47 -9.51 2.63 8.38
N VAL A 48 -8.59 1.71 8.12
CA VAL A 48 -7.25 2.02 7.61
C VAL A 48 -7.18 1.48 6.19
N ARG A 49 -7.04 2.40 5.23
CA ARG A 49 -6.94 2.09 3.81
C ARG A 49 -5.49 2.31 3.37
N GLN A 50 -4.91 1.32 2.72
CA GLN A 50 -3.65 1.46 2.02
C GLN A 50 -3.93 1.67 0.53
N ASP A 51 -3.22 2.62 -0.07
CA ASP A 51 -3.22 2.88 -1.50
C ASP A 51 -1.77 2.87 -1.99
N ALA A 52 -1.53 2.25 -3.14
CA ALA A 52 -0.22 2.15 -3.76
C ALA A 52 -0.32 2.48 -5.24
N GLN A 53 0.72 3.10 -5.79
CA GLN A 53 0.81 3.45 -7.19
C GLN A 53 2.20 3.16 -7.73
N CYS A 54 2.26 2.50 -8.88
CA CYS A 54 3.47 2.35 -9.69
C CYS A 54 3.25 3.13 -10.99
N LEU A 55 4.09 4.13 -11.28
CA LEU A 55 4.13 4.85 -12.55
C LEU A 55 5.39 4.39 -13.31
N PHE A 56 5.21 3.94 -14.55
CA PHE A 56 6.26 3.37 -15.38
C PHE A 56 6.73 4.41 -16.41
N ASP A 57 8.00 4.83 -16.31
CA ASP A 57 8.64 5.70 -17.29
C ASP A 57 9.48 4.86 -18.28
N PRO A 58 9.02 4.69 -19.53
CA PRO A 58 9.75 3.92 -20.54
C PRO A 58 11.02 4.60 -21.04
N LYS A 59 11.16 5.92 -20.89
CA LYS A 59 12.35 6.64 -21.40
C LYS A 59 13.54 6.40 -20.49
N GLU A 60 13.27 6.38 -19.19
CA GLU A 60 14.29 6.27 -18.14
C GLU A 60 14.39 4.87 -17.54
N ASN A 61 13.64 3.88 -18.07
CA ASN A 61 13.47 2.54 -17.48
C ASN A 61 13.26 2.60 -15.97
N THR A 62 12.41 3.53 -15.52
CA THR A 62 12.23 3.86 -14.10
C THR A 62 10.80 3.63 -13.67
N VAL A 63 10.63 2.99 -12.51
CA VAL A 63 9.33 2.86 -11.84
C VAL A 63 9.29 3.79 -10.63
N HIS A 64 8.37 4.75 -10.67
CA HIS A 64 8.05 5.59 -9.52
C HIS A 64 6.98 4.92 -8.67
N PHE A 65 7.31 4.64 -7.42
CA PHE A 65 6.42 3.98 -6.48
C PHE A 65 5.97 4.95 -5.38
N THR A 66 4.69 4.95 -5.06
CA THR A 66 4.11 5.67 -3.92
C THR A 66 3.24 4.70 -3.13
N GLU A 67 3.36 4.69 -1.81
CA GLU A 67 2.46 3.96 -0.91
C GLU A 67 1.96 4.90 0.17
N THR A 68 0.66 4.90 0.44
CA THR A 68 0.03 5.74 1.46
C THR A 68 -0.89 4.89 2.31
N ALA A 69 -0.96 5.19 3.61
CA ALA A 69 -1.98 4.63 4.49
C ALA A 69 -2.81 5.77 5.08
N THR A 70 -4.11 5.70 4.91
CA THR A 70 -5.06 6.69 5.43
C THR A 70 -5.92 6.02 6.48
N GLU A 71 -5.81 6.49 7.72
CA GLU A 71 -6.76 6.14 8.77
C GLU A 71 -8.00 7.02 8.63
N SER A 72 -9.18 6.54 8.98
CA SER A 72 -10.41 7.33 8.96
C SER A 72 -11.34 6.83 10.05
N THR A 73 -11.78 7.73 10.91
CA THR A 73 -12.69 7.44 12.01
C THR A 73 -13.94 8.31 11.89
N ILE A 74 -15.12 7.71 12.05
CA ILE A 74 -16.40 8.41 12.09
C ILE A 74 -17.14 7.96 13.35
N GLY A 75 -17.59 8.92 14.16
CA GLY A 75 -18.23 8.65 15.44
C GLY A 75 -17.21 8.26 16.51
N ILE A 76 -17.63 7.43 17.47
CA ILE A 76 -16.75 6.94 18.52
C ILE A 76 -16.02 5.69 17.97
N PRO A 77 -14.68 5.63 17.97
CA PRO A 77 -13.97 4.43 17.55
C PRO A 77 -14.26 3.28 18.55
N PRO A 78 -14.40 2.04 18.07
CA PRO A 78 -14.63 0.91 18.95
C PRO A 78 -13.44 0.65 19.86
N LEU A 79 -13.71 0.11 21.04
CA LEU A 79 -12.66 -0.46 21.90
C LEU A 79 -11.93 -1.55 21.11
N SER A 80 -10.66 -1.29 20.84
CA SER A 80 -9.78 -2.14 20.06
C SER A 80 -8.44 -2.25 20.76
N PHE A 81 -7.83 -3.43 20.65
CA PHE A 81 -6.46 -3.68 21.06
C PHE A 81 -5.61 -3.80 19.79
N GLY A 82 -4.54 -3.03 19.75
CA GLY A 82 -3.63 -2.98 18.61
C GLY A 82 -2.20 -3.20 19.04
N VAL A 83 -1.44 -3.96 18.24
CA VAL A 83 0.01 -4.01 18.34
C VAL A 83 0.58 -3.45 17.05
N THR A 84 1.45 -2.46 17.19
CA THR A 84 2.18 -1.86 16.07
C THR A 84 3.67 -2.13 16.25
N LYS A 85 4.29 -2.67 15.20
CA LYS A 85 5.74 -2.78 15.06
C LYS A 85 6.15 -1.87 13.93
N TYR A 86 7.11 -0.99 14.17
CA TYR A 86 7.69 -0.16 13.12
C TYR A 86 9.18 -0.41 13.03
N ARG A 87 9.72 -0.27 11.82
CA ARG A 87 11.16 -0.33 11.56
C ARG A 87 11.52 0.79 10.60
N GLN A 88 12.50 1.59 10.97
CA GLN A 88 13.05 2.64 10.12
C GLN A 88 14.54 2.38 9.88
N SER A 89 14.97 2.50 8.63
CA SER A 89 16.37 2.40 8.22
C SER A 89 16.66 3.43 7.14
N GLY A 90 17.36 4.50 7.50
CA GLY A 90 17.53 5.66 6.62
C GLY A 90 16.17 6.27 6.25
N THR A 91 15.90 6.36 4.95
CA THR A 91 14.62 6.85 4.40
C THR A 91 13.55 5.77 4.25
N ARG A 92 13.86 4.50 4.54
CA ARG A 92 12.89 3.40 4.46
C ARG A 92 12.13 3.29 5.78
N TYR A 93 10.81 3.30 5.70
CA TYR A 93 9.90 3.11 6.83
C TYR A 93 8.99 1.91 6.55
N LYS A 94 8.82 1.07 7.57
CA LYS A 94 7.89 -0.05 7.57
C LYS A 94 7.06 -0.04 8.84
N GLU A 95 5.82 -0.45 8.68
CA GLU A 95 4.89 -0.62 9.80
C GLU A 95 4.06 -1.89 9.60
N GLU A 96 4.10 -2.76 10.60
CA GLU A 96 3.17 -3.87 10.76
C GLU A 96 2.24 -3.54 11.91
N ARG A 97 0.95 -3.48 11.63
CA ARG A 97 -0.08 -3.17 12.63
C ARG A 97 -1.17 -4.21 12.56
N VAL A 98 -1.42 -4.86 13.70
CA VAL A 98 -2.52 -5.80 13.87
C VAL A 98 -3.50 -5.19 14.87
N GLU A 99 -4.77 -5.08 14.50
CA GLU A 99 -5.81 -4.63 15.41
C GLU A 99 -6.96 -5.63 15.49
N LYS A 100 -7.45 -5.85 16.72
CA LYS A 100 -8.59 -6.73 17.01
C LYS A 100 -9.47 -6.05 18.05
N GLY A 101 -10.79 -6.19 17.90
CA GLY A 101 -11.72 -5.54 18.82
C GLY A 101 -13.16 -5.79 18.45
N LEU A 102 -14.06 -5.13 19.18
CA LEU A 102 -15.48 -5.26 18.94
C LEU A 102 -15.85 -4.66 17.58
N GLY A 103 -16.54 -5.43 16.74
CA GLY A 103 -17.02 -4.95 15.44
C GLY A 103 -15.96 -4.93 14.33
N GLY A 104 -14.81 -5.59 14.49
CA GLY A 104 -13.88 -5.81 13.39
C GLY A 104 -12.43 -6.00 13.79
N GLY A 105 -11.54 -5.66 12.86
CA GLY A 105 -10.10 -5.82 12.99
C GLY A 105 -9.41 -5.77 11.64
N GLY A 106 -8.13 -6.14 11.65
CA GLY A 106 -7.36 -6.34 10.44
C GLY A 106 -5.88 -6.18 10.67
N GLU A 107 -5.14 -6.27 9.57
CA GLU A 107 -3.69 -6.26 9.55
C GLU A 107 -3.22 -5.34 8.42
N MET A 108 -2.28 -4.46 8.77
CA MET A 108 -1.61 -3.55 7.85
C MET A 108 -0.13 -3.88 7.81
N SER A 109 0.44 -3.94 6.60
CA SER A 109 1.87 -4.16 6.38
C SER A 109 2.40 -3.10 5.42
N TYR A 110 2.60 -1.89 5.94
CA TYR A 110 3.11 -0.75 5.17
C TYR A 110 4.59 -0.94 4.81
N GLY A 111 4.95 -0.61 3.57
CA GLY A 111 6.30 -0.71 3.04
C GLY A 111 6.70 -2.11 2.58
N THR A 112 5.89 -3.15 2.87
CA THR A 112 6.16 -4.53 2.43
C THR A 112 5.94 -4.68 0.93
N VAL A 113 4.88 -4.07 0.39
CA VAL A 113 4.60 -4.14 -1.05
C VAL A 113 5.62 -3.35 -1.86
N GLY A 114 6.12 -2.22 -1.34
CA GLY A 114 7.21 -1.48 -1.96
C GLY A 114 8.48 -2.31 -2.13
N GLU A 115 8.84 -3.16 -1.17
CA GLU A 115 9.98 -4.08 -1.31
C GLU A 115 9.77 -5.15 -2.36
N ALA A 116 8.56 -5.69 -2.46
CA ALA A 116 8.25 -6.66 -3.50
C ALA A 116 8.32 -6.03 -4.90
N VAL A 117 7.86 -4.78 -5.05
CA VAL A 117 8.00 -4.02 -6.30
C VAL A 117 9.48 -3.72 -6.62
N ILE A 118 10.30 -3.35 -5.62
CA ILE A 118 11.74 -3.17 -5.80
C ILE A 118 12.38 -4.42 -6.43
N ARG A 119 12.11 -5.60 -5.86
CA ARG A 119 12.65 -6.87 -6.37
C ARG A 119 12.22 -7.15 -7.80
N LEU A 120 10.94 -6.94 -8.13
CA LEU A 120 10.44 -7.11 -9.50
C LEU A 120 11.14 -6.18 -10.50
N CYS A 121 11.44 -4.94 -10.08
CA CYS A 121 12.17 -3.98 -10.91
C CYS A 121 13.62 -4.42 -11.12
N GLU A 122 14.31 -4.81 -10.05
CA GLU A 122 15.70 -5.29 -10.09
C GLU A 122 15.86 -6.51 -11.00
N GLU A 123 14.95 -7.50 -10.91
CA GLU A 123 14.93 -8.70 -11.76
C GLU A 123 14.78 -8.39 -13.25
N ARG A 124 14.15 -7.26 -13.59
CA ARG A 124 13.81 -6.88 -14.97
C ARG A 124 14.64 -5.70 -15.49
N GLY A 125 15.66 -5.28 -14.73
CA GLY A 125 16.56 -4.19 -15.13
C GLY A 125 15.93 -2.80 -15.08
N PHE A 126 14.83 -2.61 -14.34
CA PHE A 126 14.22 -1.31 -14.12
C PHE A 126 14.77 -0.65 -12.85
N ARG A 127 14.99 0.66 -12.91
CA ARG A 127 15.32 1.46 -11.74
C ARG A 127 14.05 1.68 -10.91
N PHE A 128 14.18 1.52 -9.59
CA PHE A 128 13.10 1.85 -8.65
C PHE A 128 13.34 3.21 -7.98
N VAL A 129 12.29 4.03 -7.92
CA VAL A 129 12.30 5.32 -7.21
C VAL A 129 11.08 5.38 -6.29
N SER A 130 11.29 5.29 -4.97
CA SER A 130 10.24 5.57 -4.00
C SER A 130 10.00 7.08 -3.94
N ARG A 131 8.75 7.48 -4.12
CA ARG A 131 8.26 8.81 -3.72
C ARG A 131 7.67 8.68 -2.32
N MET A 132 7.88 9.71 -1.50
CA MET A 132 7.44 9.69 -0.11
C MET A 132 5.91 9.76 -0.06
N GLY A 133 5.26 8.64 0.19
CA GLY A 133 3.86 8.64 0.61
C GLY A 133 3.73 8.91 2.10
N ARG A 134 2.58 9.42 2.52
CA ARG A 134 2.31 9.82 3.91
C ARG A 134 1.34 8.83 4.55
N ILE A 135 1.56 8.53 5.82
CA ILE A 135 0.51 8.03 6.69
C ILE A 135 -0.23 9.26 7.19
N THR A 136 -1.51 9.37 6.85
CA THR A 136 -2.33 10.51 7.27
C THR A 136 -3.45 10.06 8.18
N ASN A 137 -3.64 10.82 9.26
CA ASN A 137 -4.85 10.80 10.05
C ASN A 137 -5.61 12.09 9.69
N PRO A 138 -6.69 12.04 8.89
CA PRO A 138 -7.56 13.18 8.66
C PRO A 138 -8.32 13.40 9.97
N LEU A 139 -7.72 14.16 10.88
CA LEU A 139 -8.44 14.75 12.00
C LEU A 139 -9.52 15.66 11.41
N LYS A 140 -10.78 15.36 11.73
CA LYS A 140 -11.90 16.29 11.54
C LYS A 140 -11.99 17.21 12.74
#